data_AF-A0A959NB85-F1
#
_entry.id   AF-A0A959NB85-F1
#
_cell.length_a   1.000
_cell.length_b   1.000
_cell.length_c   1.000
_cell.angle_alpha   90.00
_cell.angle_beta   90.00
_cell.angle_gamma   90.00
#
_symmetry.space_group_name_H-M   'P 1'
#
loop_
_entity.id
_entity.type
_entity.pdbx_description
1 polymer ?
#
loop_
_entity_poly.entity_id
_entity_poly.type
_entity_poly.pdbx_seq_one_letter_code
_entity_poly.pdbx_strand_id
1 'polypeptide(L)' 'LLNDYSLLPTGKLARNPTLKNLERGYEFMPKYGKQVSATQMIIPCLYRNYICFAKVEYE' A
#
# COMPACT_ATOMS: atom_id res chain seq x y z
N LEU A 1 7.87 6.48 -6.02
CA LEU A 1 6.82 6.69 -7.04
C LEU A 1 7.43 6.38 -8.39
N LEU A 2 7.08 5.25 -9.00
CA LEU A 2 7.48 4.93 -10.37
C LEU A 2 6.39 5.48 -11.29
N ASN A 3 6.71 6.49 -12.09
CA ASN A 3 5.78 7.03 -13.08
C ASN A 3 6.00 6.28 -14.39
N ASP A 4 5.02 5.48 -14.79
CA ASP A 4 5.02 4.80 -16.08
C ASP A 4 4.40 5.73 -17.14
N TYR A 5 5.14 5.99 -18.22
CA TYR A 5 4.71 6.84 -19.32
C TYR A 5 4.78 6.03 -20.60
N SER A 6 3.64 5.80 -21.24
CA SER A 6 3.58 5.10 -22.53
C SER A 6 3.25 6.09 -23.65
N LEU A 7 4.06 6.08 -24.71
CA LEU A 7 3.88 6.93 -25.89
C LEU A 7 3.00 6.20 -26.91
N LEU A 8 1.85 6.77 -27.26
CA LEU A 8 1.03 6.24 -28.36
C LEU A 8 1.59 6.71 -29.72
N PRO A 9 1.37 5.94 -30.81
CA PRO A 9 1.88 6.28 -32.14
C PRO A 9 1.39 7.63 -32.71
N THR A 10 0.37 8.23 -32.10
CA THR A 10 -0.19 9.54 -32.49
C THR A 10 0.51 10.72 -31.79
N GLY A 11 1.66 10.50 -31.13
CA GLY A 11 2.43 11.54 -30.45
C GLY A 11 1.77 12.12 -29.19
N LYS A 12 0.71 11.49 -28.70
CA LYS A 12 0.01 11.89 -27.46
C LYS A 12 0.55 11.09 -26.30
N LEU A 13 1.00 11.79 -25.26
CA LEU A 13 1.48 11.23 -24.01
C LEU A 13 0.25 10.85 -23.16
N ALA A 14 -0.18 9.59 -23.22
CA ALA A 14 -1.26 9.13 -22.37
C ALA A 14 -0.70 8.85 -20.98
N ARG A 15 -1.03 9.71 -20.03
CA ARG A 15 -0.86 9.40 -18.61
C ARG A 15 -1.84 8.27 -18.30
N ASN A 16 -1.37 7.03 -18.31
CA ASN A 16 -2.13 5.92 -17.77
C ASN A 16 -2.44 6.28 -16.32
N PRO A 17 -3.73 6.36 -15.91
CA PRO A 17 -4.05 6.52 -14.51
C PRO A 17 -3.45 5.30 -13.82
N THR A 18 -2.37 5.53 -13.06
CA THR A 18 -1.80 4.51 -12.18
C THR A 18 -2.96 3.87 -11.46
N LEU A 19 -3.03 2.54 -11.49
CA LEU A 19 -4.07 1.73 -10.85
C LEU A 19 -4.33 2.29 -9.45
N LYS A 20 -5.30 3.20 -9.37
CA LYS A 20 -5.60 3.95 -8.15
C LYS A 20 -6.49 3.01 -7.37
N ASN A 21 -5.85 2.13 -6.61
CA ASN A 21 -6.43 1.45 -5.47
C ASN A 21 -7.82 0.85 -5.73
N LEU A 22 -7.89 -0.21 -6.55
CA LEU A 22 -8.93 -1.21 -6.28
C LEU A 22 -8.58 -1.84 -4.91
N GLU A 23 -9.55 -1.91 -3.97
CA GLU A 23 -9.44 -2.57 -2.65
C GLU A 23 -8.72 -1.81 -1.51
N ARG A 24 -8.98 -0.50 -1.35
CA ARG A 24 -8.50 0.31 -0.21
C ARG A 24 -9.33 0.05 1.07
N GLY A 25 -9.19 -1.13 1.68
CA GLY A 25 -9.74 -1.40 3.01
C GLY A 25 -8.83 -0.84 4.11
N TYR A 26 -7.60 -1.37 4.17
CA TYR A 26 -6.65 -1.09 5.23
C TYR A 26 -5.49 -0.25 4.72
N GLU A 27 -5.28 0.92 5.33
CA GLU A 27 -4.09 1.75 5.14
C GLU A 27 -3.08 1.43 6.25
N PHE A 28 -2.05 0.66 5.92
CA PHE A 28 -1.01 0.31 6.87
C PHE A 28 -0.11 1.50 7.19
N MET A 29 0.40 1.55 8.43
CA MET A 29 1.38 2.51 8.91
C MET A 29 2.68 1.80 9.35
N PRO A 30 3.48 1.22 8.43
CA PRO A 30 4.66 0.40 8.77
C PRO A 30 5.72 1.14 9.59
N LYS A 31 5.81 2.46 9.45
CA LYS A 31 6.71 3.32 10.24
C LYS A 31 6.52 3.16 11.75
N TYR A 32 5.31 2.82 12.19
CA TYR A 32 4.97 2.62 13.60
C TYR A 32 4.83 1.14 13.98
N GLY A 33 5.21 0.23 13.09
CA GLY A 33 5.19 -1.19 13.37
C GLY A 33 6.29 -1.60 14.35
N LYS A 34 6.04 -2.67 15.11
CA LYS A 34 7.00 -3.22 16.08
C LYS A 34 7.05 -4.74 15.99
N GLN A 35 8.27 -5.29 15.95
CA GLN A 35 8.49 -6.72 16.14
C GLN A 35 8.24 -7.09 17.61
N VAL A 36 7.39 -8.08 17.82
CA VAL A 36 6.96 -8.55 19.15
C VAL A 36 7.44 -9.97 19.46
N SER A 37 7.83 -10.73 18.43
CA SER A 37 8.44 -12.05 18.53
C SER A 37 9.45 -12.27 17.39
N ALA A 38 10.21 -13.36 17.43
CA ALA A 38 11.13 -13.75 16.36
C ALA A 38 10.43 -13.88 14.99
N THR A 39 9.14 -14.24 14.98
CA THR A 39 8.34 -14.51 13.77
C THR A 39 7.12 -13.59 13.62
N GLN A 40 6.96 -12.60 14.50
CA GLN A 40 5.73 -11.79 14.56
C GLN A 40 6.00 -10.29 14.64
N MET A 41 5.23 -9.52 13.88
CA MET A 41 5.25 -8.06 13.86
C MET A 41 3.82 -7.52 13.94
N ILE A 42 3.62 -6.45 14.73
CA ILE A 42 2.36 -5.72 14.79
C ILE A 42 2.50 -4.42 14.02
N ILE A 43 1.56 -4.12 13.12
CA ILE A 43 1.54 -2.90 12.31
C ILE A 43 0.20 -2.18 12.51
N PRO A 44 0.20 -0.91 12.96
CA PRO A 44 -1.02 -0.11 12.98
C PRO A 44 -1.58 0.08 11.57
N CYS A 45 -2.90 0.04 11.41
CA CYS A 45 -3.57 0.32 10.14
C CYS A 45 -4.85 1.12 10.35
N LEU A 46 -5.26 1.89 9.33
CA LEU A 46 -6.52 2.60 9.30
C LEU A 46 -7.53 1.85 8.43
N TYR A 47 -8.72 1.61 8.97
CA TYR A 47 -9.85 1.06 8.24
C TYR A 47 -11.10 1.90 8.52
N ARG A 48 -11.64 2.56 7.50
CA ARG A 48 -12.84 3.43 7.64
C ARG A 48 -12.74 4.41 8.82
N ASN A 49 -11.58 5.06 8.97
CA ASN A 49 -11.24 5.98 10.07
C ASN A 49 -11.12 5.35 11.48
N TYR A 50 -11.15 4.02 11.60
CA TYR A 50 -10.76 3.33 12.83
C TYR A 50 -9.28 2.95 12.78
N ILE A 51 -8.59 3.14 13.90
CA ILE A 51 -7.26 2.58 14.11
C ILE A 51 -7.43 1.11 14.50
N CYS A 52 -6.76 0.24 13.75
CA CYS A 52 -6.68 -1.19 13.99
C CYS A 52 -5.20 -1.61 14.03
N PHE A 53 -4.94 -2.86 14.42
CA PHE A 53 -3.60 -3.44 14.43
C PHE A 53 -3.60 -4.74 13.64
N ALA A 54 -2.78 -4.79 12.59
CA ALA A 54 -2.54 -6.00 11.84
C ALA A 54 -1.40 -6.79 12.49
N LYS A 55 -1.64 -8.09 12.71
CA LYS A 55 -0.61 -9.05 13.10
C LYS A 55 -0.04 -9.68 11.83
N VAL A 56 1.25 -9.52 11.63
CA VAL A 56 2.02 -10.14 10.55
C VAL A 56 2.83 -11.28 11.16
N GLU A 57 2.66 -12.48 10.61
CA GLU A 57 3.40 -13.68 11.00
C GLU A 57 4.14 -14.17 9.76
N TYR A 58 5.42 -14.52 9.92
CA TYR A 58 6.25 -15.06 8.84
C TYR A 58 6.82 -16.42 9.29
N GLU A 59 6.74 -17.39 8.38
CA GLU A 59 7.30 -18.74 8.51
C GLU A 59 8.73 -18.81 7.98
#